data_AF-A0A3P7EB98-F1
#
_entry.id   AF-A0A3P7EB98-F1
#
_cell.length_a   1.000
_cell.length_b   1.000
_cell.length_c   1.000
_cell.angle_alpha   90.00
_cell.angle_beta   90.00
_cell.angle_gamma   90.00
#
_symmetry.space_group_name_H-M   'P 1'
#
loop_
_entity.id
_entity.type
_entity.pdbx_description
1 polymer ?
#
loop_
_entity_poly.entity_id
_entity_poly.type
_entity_poly.pdbx_seq_one_letter_code
_entity_poly.pdbx_strand_id
1 'polypeptide(L)'
;MAATLTTCLQCITYNEQLNSKANEIKSLQEHVLKLAQKLQDESRRKEEVQERLNDKLMRLNDYAIKIRSLEEQLQSATDRRPIKELSHAEVDSIIGQDLERIHSQLTEKDMKIMALNDTILEKEGHIIELQEMCREQRELVRAKAKAFQIIQQKLLDFGTRTTREDSTETEAVYVFESSFTPLSSSQQPLKERHHHDSFSPGHAVVHFKTGSPPPVDPSEECSSVTQDNGNIQDDLDTDDVGSASALYKKKHRKKVTFDLSPPKEFKSGIPRSLISSIGQEEGDITQAFIDVTAENDQLRQTIQEMEKCASDSQNHLSQLQTQLDEMRRDNRNQVLKARASMQGKIRDLEDKISTINAENTNKVEYLNASIETLRADREWTLEENAHLLKLLGSYKQKLNDAWETLDARQEVSKKLRSKLNDDRALIVQLADDLEEAQQTANILLEQKISVLDDVERLKEALEAQDQYIELLEKDTMIYEEHVGLLRDSLGASKAERKALIKSKAYEAKLKALEQEKEQMNRRSNGKSNFLYY
;
A
#
# COMPACT_ATOMS: atom_id res chain seq x y z
N MET A 1 -68.87 -33.72 61.68
CA MET A 1 -68.11 -33.86 62.93
C MET A 1 -66.98 -32.85 62.90
N ALA A 2 -67.15 -31.72 63.59
CA ALA A 2 -66.14 -30.67 63.67
C ALA A 2 -65.10 -31.06 64.72
N ALA A 3 -64.04 -31.75 64.30
CA ALA A 3 -62.82 -31.85 65.09
C ALA A 3 -62.05 -30.54 64.94
N THR A 4 -62.53 -29.46 65.55
CA THR A 4 -61.77 -28.21 65.64
C THR A 4 -60.61 -28.48 66.60
N LEU A 5 -59.47 -28.84 66.02
CA LEU A 5 -58.18 -28.94 66.69
C LEU A 5 -58.03 -27.75 67.63
N THR A 6 -58.20 -28.02 68.92
CA THR A 6 -57.89 -27.11 70.01
C THR A 6 -56.39 -26.83 69.94
N THR A 7 -56.03 -25.78 69.22
CA THR A 7 -54.66 -25.28 69.16
C THR A 7 -54.29 -24.82 70.56
N CYS A 8 -53.48 -25.62 71.26
CA CYS A 8 -52.96 -25.30 72.58
C CYS A 8 -52.34 -23.88 72.59
N LEU A 9 -52.67 -23.08 73.60
CA LEU A 9 -52.16 -21.69 73.73
C LEU A 9 -50.62 -21.65 73.70
N GLN A 10 -49.97 -22.62 74.37
CA GLN A 10 -48.51 -22.76 74.34
C GLN A 10 -47.98 -23.05 72.93
N CYS A 11 -48.72 -23.80 72.10
CA CYS A 11 -48.33 -24.05 70.71
C CYS A 11 -48.42 -22.77 69.85
N ILE A 12 -49.38 -21.88 70.12
CA ILE A 12 -49.49 -20.59 69.43
C ILE A 12 -48.28 -19.72 69.77
N THR A 13 -47.97 -19.55 71.06
CA THR A 13 -46.83 -18.75 71.52
C THR A 13 -45.50 -19.31 71.00
N TYR A 14 -45.36 -20.65 71.00
CA TYR A 14 -44.19 -21.32 70.44
C TYR A 14 -44.07 -21.11 68.92
N ASN A 15 -45.18 -21.16 68.18
CA ASN A 15 -45.19 -20.84 66.74
C ASN A 15 -44.84 -19.38 66.45
N GLU A 16 -45.30 -18.42 67.25
CA GLU A 16 -44.91 -17.01 67.13
C GLU A 16 -43.42 -16.82 67.36
N GLN A 17 -42.87 -17.46 68.40
CA GLN A 17 -41.42 -17.44 68.66
C GLN A 17 -40.63 -18.10 67.53
N LEU A 18 -41.08 -19.24 67.01
CA LEU A 18 -40.47 -19.90 65.85
C LEU A 18 -40.49 -19.01 64.62
N ASN A 19 -41.59 -18.32 64.33
CA ASN A 19 -41.69 -17.40 63.20
C ASN A 19 -40.79 -16.17 63.38
N SER A 20 -40.73 -15.60 64.59
CA SER A 20 -39.81 -14.51 64.91
C SER A 20 -38.35 -14.92 64.71
N LYS A 21 -37.97 -16.11 65.20
CA LYS A 21 -36.64 -16.67 65.00
C LYS A 21 -36.35 -17.01 63.53
N ALA A 22 -37.34 -17.49 62.78
CA ALA A 22 -37.21 -17.73 61.34
C ALA A 22 -36.95 -16.43 60.56
N ASN A 23 -37.64 -15.34 60.92
CA ASN A 23 -37.41 -14.02 60.34
C ASN A 23 -36.03 -13.45 60.70
N GLU A 24 -35.58 -13.61 61.94
CA GLU A 24 -34.25 -13.23 62.39
C GLU A 24 -33.16 -14.00 61.61
N ILE A 25 -33.32 -15.32 61.47
CA ILE A 25 -32.42 -16.17 60.67
C ILE A 25 -32.38 -15.71 59.21
N LYS A 26 -33.54 -15.39 58.62
CA LYS A 26 -33.61 -14.89 57.23
C LYS A 26 -32.87 -13.56 57.07
N SER A 27 -33.04 -12.62 57.99
CA SER A 27 -32.32 -11.34 58.01
C SER A 27 -30.81 -11.55 58.13
N LEU A 28 -30.37 -12.45 59.02
CA LEU A 28 -28.97 -12.80 59.18
C LEU A 28 -28.39 -13.46 57.92
N GLN A 29 -29.14 -14.35 57.26
CA GLN A 29 -28.73 -14.97 55.99
C GLN A 29 -28.52 -13.92 54.89
N GLU A 30 -29.42 -12.95 54.76
CA GLU A 30 -29.25 -11.83 53.82
C GLU A 30 -28.02 -10.98 54.15
N HIS A 31 -27.75 -10.73 55.43
CA HIS A 31 -26.57 -9.97 55.85
C HIS A 31 -25.26 -10.72 55.58
N VAL A 32 -25.23 -12.03 55.83
CA VAL A 32 -24.09 -12.91 55.52
C VAL A 32 -23.83 -12.95 54.02
N LEU A 33 -24.87 -13.04 53.19
CA LEU A 33 -24.73 -12.97 51.73
C LEU A 33 -24.14 -11.63 51.27
N LYS A 34 -24.61 -10.52 51.82
CA LYS A 34 -24.04 -9.18 51.53
C LYS A 34 -22.57 -9.06 51.95
N LEU A 35 -22.20 -9.61 53.10
CA LEU A 35 -20.82 -9.62 53.58
C LEU A 35 -19.93 -10.54 52.72
N ALA A 36 -20.42 -11.70 52.32
CA ALA A 36 -19.71 -12.62 51.42
C ALA A 36 -19.42 -11.97 50.06
N GLN A 37 -20.39 -11.24 49.50
CA GLN A 37 -20.20 -10.49 48.26
C GLN A 37 -19.16 -9.37 48.41
N LYS A 38 -19.25 -8.58 49.49
CA LYS A 38 -18.23 -7.54 49.79
C LYS A 38 -16.83 -8.13 49.96
N LEU A 39 -16.71 -9.28 50.62
CA LEU A 39 -15.44 -9.97 50.79
C LEU A 39 -14.87 -10.44 49.46
N GLN A 40 -15.71 -10.94 48.55
CA GLN A 40 -15.32 -11.33 47.20
C GLN A 40 -14.85 -10.12 46.38
N ASP A 41 -15.57 -9.00 46.45
CA ASP A 41 -15.20 -7.74 45.78
C ASP A 41 -13.85 -7.20 46.29
N GLU A 42 -13.61 -7.22 47.60
CA GLU A 42 -12.33 -6.83 48.20
C GLU A 42 -11.19 -7.80 47.85
N SER A 43 -11.45 -9.11 47.79
CA SER A 43 -10.46 -10.10 47.33
C SER A 43 -10.04 -9.82 45.89
N ARG A 44 -11.01 -9.53 45.01
CA ARG A 44 -10.73 -9.16 43.61
C ARG A 44 -9.91 -7.86 43.52
N ARG A 45 -10.27 -6.83 44.28
CA ARG A 45 -9.50 -5.57 44.34
C ARG A 45 -8.06 -5.80 44.81
N LYS A 46 -7.87 -6.66 45.82
CA LYS A 46 -6.55 -7.04 46.31
C LYS A 46 -5.72 -7.74 45.23
N GLU A 47 -6.31 -8.68 44.49
CA GLU A 47 -5.65 -9.36 43.37
C GLU A 47 -5.25 -8.38 42.26
N GLU A 48 -6.15 -7.48 41.86
CA GLU A 48 -5.86 -6.43 40.85
C GLU A 48 -4.73 -5.48 41.30
N VAL A 49 -4.70 -5.11 42.58
CA VAL A 49 -3.61 -4.28 43.15
C VAL A 49 -2.29 -5.07 43.19
N GLN A 50 -2.34 -6.35 43.54
CA GLN A 50 -1.16 -7.22 43.57
C GLN A 50 -0.56 -7.41 42.16
N GLU A 51 -1.39 -7.61 41.15
CA GLU A 51 -0.96 -7.72 39.75
C GLU A 51 -0.29 -6.42 39.29
N ARG A 52 -0.92 -5.26 39.55
CA ARG A 52 -0.33 -3.95 39.23
C ARG A 52 0.99 -3.69 39.96
N LEU A 53 1.13 -4.18 41.20
CA LEU A 53 2.36 -4.08 41.97
C LEU A 53 3.46 -4.96 41.35
N ASN A 54 3.13 -6.20 40.97
CA ASN A 54 4.05 -7.12 40.29
C ASN A 54 4.54 -6.54 38.95
N ASP A 55 3.65 -5.94 38.15
CA ASP A 55 4.03 -5.26 36.91
C ASP A 55 4.99 -4.09 37.14
N LYS A 56 4.73 -3.29 38.18
CA LYS A 56 5.64 -2.20 38.57
C LYS A 56 6.99 -2.75 39.03
N LEU A 57 7.01 -3.84 39.77
CA LEU A 57 8.23 -4.50 40.23
C LEU A 57 9.06 -5.03 39.05
N MET A 58 8.42 -5.66 38.06
CA MET A 58 9.09 -6.12 36.84
C MET A 58 9.70 -4.96 36.06
N ARG A 59 8.95 -3.88 35.84
CA ARG A 59 9.49 -2.66 35.19
C ARG A 59 10.66 -2.04 35.96
N LEU A 60 10.59 -1.98 37.28
CA LEU A 60 11.69 -1.49 38.10
C LEU A 60 12.93 -2.40 38.00
N ASN A 61 12.74 -3.71 37.91
CA ASN A 61 13.83 -4.66 37.68
C ASN A 61 14.46 -4.45 36.29
N ASP A 62 13.66 -4.29 35.24
CA ASP A 62 14.15 -3.98 33.89
C ASP A 62 14.94 -2.66 33.86
N TYR A 63 14.45 -1.62 34.55
CA TYR A 63 15.19 -0.36 34.69
C TYR A 63 16.48 -0.54 35.47
N ALA A 64 16.50 -1.35 36.53
CA ALA A 64 17.72 -1.64 37.30
C ALA A 64 18.74 -2.44 36.48
N ILE A 65 18.31 -3.37 35.63
CA ILE A 65 19.18 -4.08 34.67
C ILE A 65 19.74 -3.10 33.65
N LYS A 66 18.90 -2.22 33.09
CA LYS A 66 19.33 -1.21 32.11
C LYS A 66 20.32 -0.20 32.71
N ILE A 67 20.06 0.27 33.93
CA ILE A 67 20.97 1.18 34.65
C ILE A 67 22.32 0.50 34.87
N ARG A 68 22.36 -0.74 35.38
CA ARG A 68 23.61 -1.49 35.55
C ARG A 68 24.36 -1.68 34.24
N SER A 69 23.65 -2.01 33.16
CA SER A 69 24.28 -2.15 31.83
C SER A 69 24.88 -0.83 31.33
N LEU A 70 24.21 0.31 31.56
CA LEU A 70 24.73 1.63 31.21
C LEU A 70 25.90 2.04 32.11
N GLU A 71 25.84 1.73 33.40
CA GLU A 71 26.95 1.95 34.34
C GLU A 71 28.18 1.13 33.94
N GLU A 72 28.01 -0.14 33.55
CA GLU A 72 29.09 -0.99 33.04
C GLU A 72 29.69 -0.46 31.74
N GLN A 73 28.87 0.05 30.82
CA GLN A 73 29.32 0.68 29.57
C GLN A 73 30.12 1.96 29.85
N LEU A 74 29.61 2.84 30.71
CA LEU A 74 30.31 4.05 31.12
C LEU A 74 31.63 3.72 31.81
N GLN A 75 31.64 2.76 32.73
CA GLN A 75 32.83 2.34 33.46
C GLN A 75 33.89 1.73 32.52
N SER A 76 33.46 1.05 31.45
CA SER A 76 34.35 0.54 30.41
C SER A 76 34.91 1.65 29.53
N ALA A 77 34.10 2.65 29.18
CA ALA A 77 34.51 3.80 28.37
C ALA A 77 35.46 4.74 29.11
N THR A 78 35.36 4.83 30.44
CA THR A 78 36.22 5.71 31.26
C THR A 78 37.45 5.01 31.87
N ASP A 79 37.76 3.77 31.48
CA ASP A 79 38.81 2.93 32.10
C ASP A 79 38.70 2.85 33.63
N ARG A 80 37.47 2.81 34.16
CA ARG A 80 37.16 2.87 35.59
C ARG A 80 37.55 4.16 36.33
N ARG A 81 37.95 5.22 35.62
CA ARG A 81 38.22 6.54 36.22
C ARG A 81 36.89 7.28 36.48
N PRO A 82 36.76 7.98 37.62
CA PRO A 82 35.60 8.83 37.87
C PRO A 82 35.57 9.99 36.88
N ILE A 83 34.38 10.34 36.39
CA ILE A 83 34.16 11.36 35.34
C ILE A 83 34.83 12.71 35.67
N LYS A 84 34.95 13.06 36.95
CA LYS A 84 35.57 14.32 37.41
C LYS A 84 37.09 14.40 37.15
N GLU A 85 37.75 13.27 36.92
CA GLU A 85 39.20 13.19 36.64
C GLU A 85 39.50 13.22 35.14
N LEU A 86 38.49 13.14 34.29
CA LEU A 86 38.65 13.18 32.84
C LEU A 86 38.75 14.63 32.37
N SER A 87 39.75 14.91 31.54
CA SER A 87 39.84 16.17 30.81
C SER A 87 38.73 16.28 29.77
N HIS A 88 38.35 17.51 29.40
CA HIS A 88 37.34 17.73 28.35
C HIS A 88 37.71 17.05 27.03
N ALA A 89 39.00 17.02 26.69
CA ALA A 89 39.51 16.36 25.48
C ALA A 89 39.35 14.83 25.52
N GLU A 90 39.54 14.19 26.69
CA GLU A 90 39.29 12.75 26.84
C GLU A 90 37.79 12.44 26.72
N VAL A 91 36.92 13.27 27.32
CA VAL A 91 35.46 13.11 27.20
C VAL A 91 35.01 13.25 25.75
N ASP A 92 35.49 14.26 25.02
CA ASP A 92 35.18 14.45 23.60
C ASP A 92 35.69 13.26 22.75
N SER A 93 36.87 12.71 23.09
CA SER A 93 37.38 11.51 22.43
C SER A 93 36.51 10.28 22.67
N ILE A 94 36.01 10.08 23.91
CA ILE A 94 35.10 8.98 24.24
C ILE A 94 33.78 9.14 23.48
N ILE A 95 33.21 10.34 23.48
CA ILE A 95 31.97 10.64 22.74
C ILE A 95 32.17 10.41 21.24
N GLY A 96 33.31 10.83 20.69
CA GLY A 96 33.66 10.61 19.28
C GLY A 96 33.73 9.13 18.92
N GLN A 97 34.39 8.31 19.75
CA GLN A 97 34.47 6.85 19.57
C GLN A 97 33.09 6.19 19.66
N ASP A 98 32.25 6.61 20.62
CA ASP A 98 30.89 6.09 20.76
C ASP A 98 30.02 6.46 19.55
N LEU A 99 30.11 7.71 19.05
CA LEU A 99 29.43 8.13 17.84
C LEU A 99 29.89 7.33 16.61
N GLU A 100 31.19 7.08 16.47
CA GLU A 100 31.74 6.27 15.38
C GLU A 100 31.28 4.80 15.47
N ARG A 101 31.22 4.25 16.68
CA ARG A 101 30.66 2.91 16.94
C ARG A 101 29.18 2.86 16.59
N ILE A 102 28.39 3.85 17.00
CA ILE A 102 26.95 3.96 16.68
C ILE A 102 26.76 4.05 15.16
N HIS A 103 27.53 4.89 14.47
CA HIS A 103 27.50 5.00 13.02
C HIS A 103 27.87 3.68 12.33
N SER A 104 28.89 2.98 12.82
CA SER A 104 29.29 1.67 12.31
C SER A 104 28.19 0.62 12.49
N GLN A 105 27.56 0.56 13.67
CA GLN A 105 26.44 -0.34 13.94
C GLN A 105 25.20 0.00 13.12
N LEU A 106 24.92 1.29 12.91
CA LEU A 106 23.82 1.76 12.07
C LEU A 106 24.06 1.30 10.63
N THR A 107 25.26 1.51 10.11
CA THR A 107 25.65 1.05 8.77
C THR A 107 25.56 -0.48 8.64
N GLU A 108 26.00 -1.23 9.64
CA GLU A 108 25.86 -2.69 9.66
C GLU A 108 24.39 -3.13 9.66
N LYS A 109 23.55 -2.47 10.45
CA LYS A 109 22.10 -2.74 10.50
C LYS A 109 21.43 -2.37 9.18
N ASP A 110 21.79 -1.25 8.56
CA ASP A 110 21.26 -0.83 7.27
C ASP A 110 21.65 -1.83 6.18
N MET A 111 22.89 -2.33 6.16
CA MET A 111 23.29 -3.42 5.26
C MET A 111 22.49 -4.71 5.50
N LYS A 112 22.25 -5.09 6.76
CA LYS A 112 21.41 -6.26 7.10
C LYS A 112 19.96 -6.05 6.67
N ILE A 113 19.42 -4.84 6.82
CA ILE A 113 18.07 -4.48 6.36
C ILE A 113 17.99 -4.58 4.83
N MET A 114 18.98 -4.07 4.11
CA MET A 114 19.05 -4.20 2.65
C MET A 114 19.09 -5.68 2.23
N ALA A 115 19.95 -6.50 2.84
CA ALA A 115 20.02 -7.93 2.54
C ALA A 115 18.71 -8.68 2.87
N LEU A 116 18.04 -8.32 3.97
CA LEU A 116 16.73 -8.86 4.31
C LEU A 116 15.66 -8.43 3.30
N ASN A 117 15.67 -7.18 2.84
CA ASN A 117 14.76 -6.70 1.81
C ASN A 117 14.99 -7.42 0.48
N ASP A 118 16.24 -7.66 0.08
CA ASP A 118 16.55 -8.45 -1.12
C ASP A 118 16.02 -9.88 -0.99
N THR A 119 16.16 -10.49 0.20
CA THR A 119 15.60 -11.82 0.47
C THR A 119 14.07 -11.80 0.43
N ILE A 120 13.43 -10.75 0.93
CA ILE A 120 11.97 -10.59 0.89
C ILE A 120 11.51 -10.45 -0.56
N LEU A 121 12.14 -9.61 -1.37
CA LEU A 121 11.83 -9.43 -2.79
C LEU A 121 11.96 -10.75 -3.57
N GLU A 122 13.00 -11.54 -3.29
CA GLU A 122 13.18 -12.88 -3.86
C GLU A 122 12.01 -13.81 -3.45
N LYS A 123 11.59 -13.78 -2.18
CA LYS A 123 10.44 -14.57 -1.71
C LYS A 123 9.11 -14.08 -2.29
N GLU A 124 8.94 -12.78 -2.49
CA GLU A 124 7.77 -12.22 -3.18
C GLU A 124 7.72 -12.68 -4.63
N GLY A 125 8.85 -12.70 -5.34
CA GLY A 125 8.97 -13.29 -6.68
C GLY A 125 8.52 -14.76 -6.72
N HIS A 126 9.04 -15.59 -5.81
CA HIS A 126 8.62 -16.99 -5.69
C HIS A 126 7.12 -17.16 -5.38
N ILE A 127 6.54 -16.27 -4.57
CA ILE A 127 5.10 -16.29 -4.27
C ILE A 127 4.29 -15.98 -5.53
N ILE A 128 4.70 -14.99 -6.33
CA ILE A 128 4.04 -14.63 -7.58
C ILE A 128 4.09 -15.81 -8.57
N GLU A 129 5.24 -16.47 -8.72
CA GLU A 129 5.39 -17.68 -9.54
C GLU A 129 4.47 -18.82 -9.07
N LEU A 130 4.38 -19.06 -7.76
CA LEU A 130 3.46 -20.06 -7.20
C LEU A 130 2.00 -19.71 -7.47
N GLN A 131 1.62 -18.44 -7.37
CA GLN A 131 0.27 -17.97 -7.68
C GLN A 131 -0.07 -18.13 -9.18
N GLU A 132 0.90 -17.89 -10.05
CA GLU A 132 0.82 -18.14 -11.49
C GLU A 132 0.52 -19.62 -11.77
N MET A 133 1.37 -20.52 -11.24
CA MET A 133 1.18 -21.97 -11.38
C MET A 133 -0.18 -22.43 -10.85
N CYS A 134 -0.64 -21.90 -9.71
CA CYS A 134 -1.97 -22.20 -9.17
C CYS A 134 -3.13 -21.65 -10.03
N ARG A 135 -2.92 -20.56 -10.76
CA ARG A 135 -3.90 -20.03 -11.71
C ARG A 135 -3.97 -20.89 -12.96
N GLU A 136 -2.83 -21.19 -13.58
CA GLU A 136 -2.71 -22.09 -14.73
C GLU A 136 -3.32 -23.46 -14.43
N GLN A 137 -3.07 -24.01 -13.23
CA GLN A 137 -3.65 -25.30 -12.82
C GLN A 137 -5.18 -25.24 -12.71
N ARG A 138 -5.75 -24.13 -12.22
CA ARG A 138 -7.22 -23.93 -12.20
C ARG A 138 -7.80 -23.80 -13.60
N GLU A 139 -7.11 -23.10 -14.51
CA GLU A 139 -7.53 -22.98 -15.90
C GLU A 139 -7.48 -24.33 -16.63
N LEU A 140 -6.43 -25.11 -16.40
CA LEU A 140 -6.29 -26.47 -16.91
C LEU A 140 -7.44 -27.37 -16.44
N VAL A 141 -7.79 -27.31 -15.15
CA VAL A 141 -8.94 -28.07 -14.60
C VAL A 141 -10.25 -27.64 -15.26
N ARG A 142 -10.46 -26.33 -15.45
CA ARG A 142 -11.66 -25.80 -16.11
C ARG A 142 -11.74 -26.22 -17.58
N ALA A 143 -10.62 -26.16 -18.31
CA ALA A 143 -10.52 -26.61 -19.69
C ALA A 143 -10.82 -28.11 -19.80
N LYS A 144 -10.25 -28.93 -18.90
CA LYS A 144 -10.52 -30.37 -18.82
C LYS A 144 -11.99 -30.67 -18.51
N ALA A 145 -12.62 -29.92 -17.61
CA ALA A 145 -14.05 -30.07 -17.30
C ALA A 145 -14.94 -29.72 -18.49
N LYS A 146 -14.65 -28.63 -19.22
CA LYS A 146 -15.36 -28.26 -20.45
C LYS A 146 -15.20 -29.32 -21.54
N ALA A 147 -13.97 -29.81 -21.75
CA ALA A 147 -13.72 -30.89 -22.71
C ALA A 147 -14.51 -32.16 -22.35
N PHE A 148 -14.56 -32.51 -21.07
CA PHE A 148 -15.34 -33.65 -20.59
C PHE A 148 -16.85 -33.46 -20.81
N GLN A 149 -17.40 -32.27 -20.56
CA GLN A 149 -18.81 -31.95 -20.85
C GLN A 149 -19.13 -32.05 -22.35
N ILE A 150 -18.25 -31.54 -23.22
CA ILE A 150 -18.43 -31.65 -24.69
C ILE A 150 -18.47 -33.12 -25.11
N ILE A 151 -17.57 -33.95 -24.55
CA ILE A 151 -17.55 -35.39 -24.82
C ILE A 151 -18.84 -36.07 -24.33
N GLN A 152 -19.31 -35.75 -23.12
CA GLN A 152 -20.57 -36.28 -22.59
C GLN A 152 -21.78 -35.87 -23.44
N GLN A 153 -21.85 -34.60 -23.86
CA GLN A 153 -22.92 -34.12 -24.74
C GLN A 153 -22.88 -34.85 -26.08
N LYS A 154 -21.70 -35.02 -26.69
CA LYS A 154 -21.55 -35.78 -27.93
C LYS A 154 -21.97 -37.24 -27.78
N LEU A 155 -21.60 -37.89 -26.67
CA LEU A 155 -22.07 -39.24 -26.35
C LEU A 155 -23.59 -39.32 -26.21
N LEU A 156 -24.21 -38.32 -25.58
CA LEU A 156 -25.67 -38.22 -25.49
C LEU A 156 -26.30 -38.03 -26.87
N ASP A 157 -25.74 -37.13 -27.69
CA ASP A 157 -26.19 -36.87 -29.06
C ASP A 157 -26.09 -38.14 -29.92
N PHE A 158 -25.01 -38.93 -29.79
CA PHE A 158 -24.89 -40.24 -30.43
C PHE A 158 -25.94 -41.24 -29.94
N GLY A 159 -26.26 -41.23 -28.64
CA GLY A 159 -27.32 -42.06 -28.07
C GLY A 159 -28.74 -41.66 -28.51
N THR A 160 -28.97 -40.38 -28.85
CA THR A 160 -30.28 -39.88 -29.34
C THR A 160 -30.45 -39.98 -30.86
N ARG A 161 -29.35 -40.13 -31.61
CA ARG A 161 -29.38 -40.54 -33.02
C ARG A 161 -29.67 -42.04 -33.14
N THR A 162 -30.75 -42.49 -32.51
CA THR A 162 -31.39 -43.75 -32.83
C THR A 162 -32.33 -43.52 -34.00
N THR A 163 -32.20 -44.36 -35.02
CA THR A 163 -33.20 -44.60 -36.08
C THR A 163 -33.55 -43.41 -36.97
N ARG A 164 -32.75 -43.20 -38.04
CA ARG A 164 -33.35 -43.17 -39.38
C ARG A 164 -32.35 -43.65 -40.42
N GLU A 165 -32.63 -44.84 -40.92
CA GLU A 165 -32.07 -45.46 -42.11
C GLU A 165 -32.39 -44.58 -43.34
N ASP A 166 -31.40 -44.37 -44.20
CA ASP A 166 -31.38 -44.90 -45.58
C ASP A 166 -30.63 -44.02 -46.58
N SER A 167 -29.81 -44.73 -47.36
CA SER A 167 -29.41 -44.48 -48.74
C SER A 167 -28.25 -43.51 -49.04
N THR A 168 -27.12 -44.18 -49.21
CA THR A 168 -26.00 -43.98 -50.14
C THR A 168 -26.32 -43.40 -51.53
N GLU A 169 -25.32 -42.66 -52.05
CA GLU A 169 -25.01 -42.38 -53.48
C GLU A 169 -25.99 -41.48 -54.24
N THR A 170 -25.65 -40.57 -55.15
CA THR A 170 -24.43 -40.00 -55.75
C THR A 170 -24.96 -38.80 -56.53
N GLU A 171 -24.25 -37.67 -56.50
CA GLU A 171 -23.86 -36.83 -57.65
C GLU A 171 -23.81 -35.34 -57.33
N ALA A 172 -22.77 -34.74 -57.87
CA ALA A 172 -22.34 -33.37 -57.67
C ALA A 172 -23.23 -32.39 -58.45
N VAL A 173 -23.84 -31.45 -57.73
CA VAL A 173 -24.23 -30.15 -58.27
C VAL A 173 -23.79 -29.07 -57.29
N TYR A 174 -22.93 -28.19 -57.80
CA TYR A 174 -22.52 -26.93 -57.19
C TYR A 174 -23.75 -26.03 -56.93
N VAL A 175 -23.60 -25.14 -55.95
CA VAL A 175 -24.51 -24.07 -55.48
C VAL A 175 -25.44 -24.46 -54.33
N PHE A 176 -24.98 -24.19 -53.11
CA PHE A 176 -25.79 -23.67 -51.99
C PHE A 176 -24.82 -22.75 -51.24
N GLU A 177 -24.80 -21.45 -51.49
CA GLU A 177 -25.80 -20.48 -51.04
C GLU A 177 -26.34 -20.79 -49.63
N SER A 178 -25.90 -19.94 -48.71
CA SER A 178 -26.48 -19.73 -47.39
C SER A 178 -28.00 -19.68 -47.46
N SER A 179 -28.68 -20.50 -46.65
CA SER A 179 -29.76 -20.04 -45.76
C SER A 179 -30.36 -21.20 -44.98
N PHE A 180 -30.35 -21.02 -43.65
CA PHE A 180 -31.46 -21.21 -42.74
C PHE A 180 -32.57 -22.19 -43.12
N THR A 181 -32.91 -23.05 -42.16
CA THR A 181 -34.26 -23.16 -41.54
C THR A 181 -34.24 -24.31 -40.51
N PRO A 182 -35.30 -24.54 -39.71
CA PRO A 182 -36.08 -23.62 -38.88
C PRO A 182 -36.26 -24.21 -37.45
N LEU A 183 -36.35 -23.37 -36.41
CA LEU A 183 -36.97 -23.79 -35.16
C LEU A 183 -37.84 -22.65 -34.62
N SER A 184 -39.13 -22.80 -34.89
CA SER A 184 -40.21 -22.10 -34.23
C SER A 184 -40.26 -22.45 -32.74
N SER A 185 -40.84 -21.50 -32.00
CA SER A 185 -41.56 -21.67 -30.72
C SER A 185 -40.76 -21.60 -29.42
N SER A 186 -40.79 -20.38 -28.87
CA SER A 186 -41.23 -20.06 -27.50
C SER A 186 -40.23 -20.26 -26.35
N GLN A 187 -39.61 -19.16 -25.89
CA GLN A 187 -39.99 -18.45 -24.65
C GLN A 187 -38.99 -17.31 -24.35
N GLN A 188 -39.56 -16.16 -24.03
CA GLN A 188 -39.03 -14.96 -23.35
C GLN A 188 -38.32 -15.25 -21.99
N PRO A 189 -37.73 -14.26 -21.28
CA PRO A 189 -37.19 -12.94 -21.70
C PRO A 189 -35.87 -12.50 -20.97
N LEU A 190 -35.43 -11.26 -21.30
CA LEU A 190 -34.69 -10.25 -20.49
C LEU A 190 -33.15 -10.17 -20.52
N LYS A 191 -32.70 -8.98 -21.00
CA LYS A 191 -31.56 -8.12 -20.57
C LYS A 191 -30.13 -8.64 -20.82
N GLU A 192 -29.12 -7.84 -21.18
CA GLU A 192 -28.93 -6.41 -21.44
C GLU A 192 -27.57 -6.27 -22.16
N ARG A 193 -27.53 -5.38 -23.17
CA ARG A 193 -26.38 -4.63 -23.73
C ARG A 193 -24.96 -4.97 -23.24
N HIS A 194 -24.09 -5.35 -24.18
CA HIS A 194 -22.82 -4.65 -24.44
C HIS A 194 -22.38 -4.92 -25.90
N HIS A 195 -22.48 -3.88 -26.73
CA HIS A 195 -21.87 -3.78 -28.05
C HIS A 195 -20.37 -3.52 -27.89
N HIS A 196 -19.52 -4.29 -28.55
CA HIS A 196 -18.32 -3.75 -29.19
C HIS A 196 -18.02 -4.56 -30.45
N ASP A 197 -17.89 -3.81 -31.53
CA ASP A 197 -17.98 -4.25 -32.91
C ASP A 197 -16.82 -5.15 -33.34
N SER A 198 -17.21 -6.27 -33.93
CA SER A 198 -16.44 -7.10 -34.83
C SER A 198 -16.19 -6.36 -36.14
N PHE A 199 -14.93 -6.01 -36.43
CA PHE A 199 -14.49 -5.68 -37.78
C PHE A 199 -14.23 -6.97 -38.57
N SER A 200 -15.01 -7.16 -39.63
CA SER A 200 -14.87 -8.27 -40.59
C SER A 200 -13.58 -8.16 -41.41
N PRO A 201 -12.93 -9.27 -41.77
CA PRO A 201 -11.69 -9.26 -42.55
C PRO A 201 -11.99 -8.93 -44.02
N GLY A 202 -11.24 -7.99 -44.62
CA GLY A 202 -11.22 -7.80 -46.07
C GLY A 202 -11.26 -6.38 -46.63
N HIS A 203 -10.80 -5.33 -45.92
CA HIS A 203 -10.74 -3.99 -46.50
C HIS A 203 -9.36 -3.64 -47.08
N ALA A 204 -9.33 -3.39 -48.40
CA ALA A 204 -8.17 -2.98 -49.18
C ALA A 204 -7.57 -1.65 -48.71
N VAL A 205 -6.23 -1.62 -48.59
CA VAL A 205 -5.43 -0.45 -48.21
C VAL A 205 -5.23 0.45 -49.43
N VAL A 206 -5.65 1.73 -49.31
CA VAL A 206 -5.46 2.77 -50.32
C VAL A 206 -4.01 3.26 -50.28
N HIS A 207 -3.29 3.08 -51.39
CA HIS A 207 -1.95 3.64 -51.60
C HIS A 207 -2.02 5.16 -51.76
N PHE A 208 -1.36 5.89 -50.86
CA PHE A 208 -1.14 7.32 -50.99
C PHE A 208 -0.19 7.63 -52.16
N LYS A 209 -0.69 8.38 -53.14
CA LYS A 209 0.10 9.27 -54.00
C LYS A 209 0.39 10.55 -53.21
N THR A 210 1.65 10.98 -53.19
CA THR A 210 2.16 12.33 -53.58
C THR A 210 3.48 12.62 -52.88
N GLY A 211 4.53 12.94 -53.64
CA GLY A 211 5.74 13.56 -53.09
C GLY A 211 6.94 13.57 -54.05
N SER A 212 6.91 14.42 -55.07
CA SER A 212 8.13 14.92 -55.75
C SER A 212 8.65 16.15 -55.01
N PRO A 213 9.98 16.27 -54.78
CA PRO A 213 10.81 17.23 -55.52
C PRO A 213 12.28 16.70 -55.73
N PRO A 214 13.27 17.46 -56.25
CA PRO A 214 13.28 18.70 -57.06
C PRO A 214 14.11 18.54 -58.38
N PRO A 215 14.23 19.60 -59.21
CA PRO A 215 14.98 19.57 -60.47
C PRO A 215 16.49 19.73 -60.26
N VAL A 216 17.29 19.07 -61.11
CA VAL A 216 18.75 19.22 -61.15
C VAL A 216 19.17 19.88 -62.46
N ASP A 217 20.09 20.83 -62.28
CA ASP A 217 20.55 21.94 -63.12
C ASP A 217 21.26 21.49 -64.42
N PRO A 218 20.96 22.07 -65.60
CA PRO A 218 21.65 21.77 -66.85
C PRO A 218 22.94 22.58 -66.96
N SER A 219 23.98 22.08 -66.31
CA SER A 219 25.35 22.60 -66.47
C SER A 219 26.40 21.49 -66.36
N GLU A 220 26.27 20.45 -67.18
CA GLU A 220 27.38 19.56 -67.56
C GLU A 220 27.30 19.24 -69.07
N GLU A 221 27.34 20.30 -69.89
CA GLU A 221 27.75 20.21 -71.29
C GLU A 221 29.17 20.79 -71.41
N CYS A 222 30.18 19.92 -71.52
CA CYS A 222 31.49 20.21 -72.15
C CYS A 222 32.31 18.92 -72.37
N SER A 223 32.25 18.33 -73.58
CA SER A 223 33.43 18.00 -74.40
C SER A 223 33.11 17.21 -75.68
N SER A 224 33.66 17.71 -76.79
CA SER A 224 33.96 17.03 -78.07
C SER A 224 32.82 16.45 -78.92
N VAL A 225 32.31 17.31 -79.81
CA VAL A 225 32.29 17.18 -81.29
C VAL A 225 32.76 15.84 -81.90
N THR A 226 31.80 15.18 -82.60
CA THR A 226 31.76 14.26 -83.78
C THR A 226 30.94 12.99 -83.46
N GLN A 227 29.64 12.90 -83.77
CA GLN A 227 29.03 12.38 -85.03
C GLN A 227 29.63 11.01 -85.46
N ASP A 228 28.91 9.90 -85.67
CA ASP A 228 27.63 9.70 -86.40
C ASP A 228 27.26 8.19 -86.27
N ASN A 229 26.19 7.76 -85.59
CA ASN A 229 24.85 7.41 -86.08
C ASN A 229 24.19 6.66 -84.91
N GLY A 230 23.01 6.98 -84.38
CA GLY A 230 21.82 7.42 -85.09
C GLY A 230 20.74 6.34 -84.97
N ASN A 231 20.06 6.34 -83.82
CA ASN A 231 18.71 5.81 -83.56
C ASN A 231 18.46 4.29 -83.56
N ILE A 232 18.40 3.71 -82.35
CA ILE A 232 17.28 2.85 -81.93
C ILE A 232 16.90 3.24 -80.51
N GLN A 233 15.86 4.06 -80.41
CA GLN A 233 15.13 4.35 -79.18
C GLN A 233 13.99 3.33 -79.13
N ASP A 234 14.13 2.33 -78.28
CA ASP A 234 13.09 1.38 -77.91
C ASP A 234 12.30 2.01 -76.76
N ASP A 235 11.17 2.62 -77.08
CA ASP A 235 10.21 3.06 -76.07
C ASP A 235 8.78 2.90 -76.62
N LEU A 236 7.92 2.39 -75.74
CA LEU A 236 6.46 2.35 -75.75
C LEU A 236 5.71 1.42 -76.73
N ASP A 237 5.15 0.36 -76.13
CA ASP A 237 3.72 0.05 -76.07
C ASP A 237 2.82 0.90 -76.98
N THR A 238 2.24 0.30 -78.02
CA THR A 238 0.77 0.17 -78.16
C THR A 238 0.42 -0.69 -79.37
N ASP A 239 -0.47 -1.64 -79.12
CA ASP A 239 -1.36 -2.21 -80.14
C ASP A 239 -2.10 -1.08 -80.87
N ASP A 240 -1.88 -0.91 -82.17
CA ASP A 240 -2.98 -0.65 -83.10
C ASP A 240 -2.57 -0.93 -84.55
N VAL A 241 -3.47 -1.66 -85.20
CA VAL A 241 -3.46 -2.00 -86.62
C VAL A 241 -3.87 -0.75 -87.38
N GLY A 242 -2.93 -0.06 -88.02
CA GLY A 242 -3.35 1.18 -88.70
C GLY A 242 -2.29 1.92 -89.48
N SER A 243 -2.12 1.48 -90.73
CA SER A 243 -1.86 2.36 -91.88
C SER A 243 -0.57 3.20 -91.94
N ALA A 244 0.15 2.86 -93.01
CA ALA A 244 0.57 3.81 -94.04
C ALA A 244 1.92 4.53 -93.86
N SER A 245 2.85 4.06 -94.71
CA SER A 245 3.48 4.87 -95.75
C SER A 245 4.33 6.07 -95.33
N ALA A 246 5.65 5.88 -95.39
CA ALA A 246 6.67 6.67 -96.11
C ALA A 246 8.02 6.45 -95.39
N LEU A 247 9.16 6.13 -96.00
CA LEU A 247 9.79 6.76 -97.16
C LEU A 247 10.77 5.77 -97.85
N TYR A 248 10.52 5.54 -99.14
CA TYR A 248 11.45 5.52 -100.28
C TYR A 248 12.92 5.08 -100.09
N LYS A 249 13.34 4.07 -100.89
CA LYS A 249 14.42 4.24 -101.90
C LYS A 249 14.09 3.50 -103.20
N LYS A 250 13.49 4.25 -104.12
CA LYS A 250 13.09 3.88 -105.49
C LYS A 250 14.32 3.81 -106.40
N LYS A 251 14.91 2.61 -106.59
CA LYS A 251 15.97 2.42 -107.60
C LYS A 251 15.36 2.41 -109.00
N HIS A 252 15.76 3.41 -109.79
CA HIS A 252 15.30 3.67 -111.13
C HIS A 252 15.80 2.63 -112.14
N ARG A 253 14.86 2.13 -112.95
CA ARG A 253 15.12 1.50 -114.26
C ARG A 253 16.00 2.43 -115.13
N LYS A 254 17.08 1.91 -115.69
CA LYS A 254 17.51 2.27 -117.05
C LYS A 254 17.10 1.12 -117.96
N LYS A 255 16.06 1.33 -118.77
CA LYS A 255 15.76 0.48 -119.93
C LYS A 255 16.88 0.73 -120.94
N VAL A 256 17.79 -0.21 -121.13
CA VAL A 256 18.70 -0.21 -122.29
C VAL A 256 17.94 -0.95 -123.38
N THR A 257 17.41 -0.18 -124.32
CA THR A 257 16.88 -0.65 -125.60
C THR A 257 18.05 -0.86 -126.54
N PHE A 258 18.23 -2.07 -127.06
CA PHE A 258 19.09 -2.28 -128.22
C PHE A 258 18.29 -1.94 -129.48
N ASP A 259 18.83 -1.04 -130.30
CA ASP A 259 18.39 -0.89 -131.69
C ASP A 259 18.63 -2.21 -132.42
N LEU A 260 17.58 -3.00 -132.58
CA LEU A 260 17.58 -4.10 -133.53
C LEU A 260 17.48 -3.48 -134.92
N SER A 261 18.59 -3.44 -135.63
CA SER A 261 18.57 -3.15 -137.07
C SER A 261 17.63 -4.15 -137.77
N PRO A 262 16.59 -3.69 -138.50
CA PRO A 262 15.63 -4.53 -139.21
C PRO A 262 16.26 -5.17 -140.47
N PRO A 263 15.56 -6.10 -141.16
CA PRO A 263 16.11 -7.36 -141.65
C PRO A 263 16.84 -7.27 -142.99
N LYS A 264 17.77 -8.20 -143.23
CA LYS A 264 18.16 -8.58 -144.60
C LYS A 264 17.44 -9.88 -144.96
N GLU A 265 16.22 -9.72 -145.48
CA GLU A 265 15.65 -10.69 -146.42
C GLU A 265 16.55 -10.71 -147.68
N PHE A 266 17.51 -11.62 -147.76
CA PHE A 266 18.08 -12.00 -149.06
C PHE A 266 17.16 -13.01 -149.73
N LYS A 267 16.05 -12.47 -150.23
CA LYS A 267 15.49 -12.93 -151.50
C LYS A 267 16.43 -12.50 -152.62
N SER A 268 16.34 -13.27 -153.71
CA SER A 268 16.80 -12.97 -155.05
C SER A 268 18.21 -13.44 -155.43
N GLY A 269 18.23 -14.07 -156.60
CA GLY A 269 19.30 -13.82 -157.55
C GLY A 269 20.30 -14.94 -157.70
N ILE A 270 19.85 -16.06 -158.28
CA ILE A 270 20.68 -16.85 -159.20
C ILE A 270 21.24 -15.88 -160.26
N PRO A 271 22.56 -15.62 -160.35
CA PRO A 271 23.14 -15.00 -161.53
C PRO A 271 23.38 -16.10 -162.54
N ARG A 272 22.52 -16.13 -163.55
CA ARG A 272 22.66 -16.92 -164.76
C ARG A 272 23.77 -16.32 -165.64
N SER A 273 25.03 -16.51 -165.24
CA SER A 273 26.25 -16.59 -166.07
C SER A 273 27.42 -16.63 -165.09
N LEU A 274 28.00 -17.80 -164.80
CA LEU A 274 29.24 -18.22 -165.46
C LEU A 274 29.26 -19.76 -165.48
N ILE A 275 28.57 -20.34 -166.46
CA ILE A 275 28.85 -21.70 -166.92
C ILE A 275 30.18 -21.61 -167.70
N SER A 276 31.30 -21.61 -166.97
CA SER A 276 32.65 -21.99 -167.44
C SER A 276 33.68 -21.65 -166.35
N SER A 277 33.79 -22.53 -165.34
CA SER A 277 35.00 -22.85 -164.54
C SER A 277 34.65 -23.78 -163.36
N ILE A 278 33.94 -24.88 -163.64
CA ILE A 278 33.53 -25.92 -162.65
C ILE A 278 34.73 -26.84 -162.35
N GLY A 279 35.85 -26.25 -161.94
CA GLY A 279 37.07 -27.00 -161.64
C GLY A 279 37.90 -26.46 -160.48
N GLN A 280 37.59 -25.28 -159.95
CA GLN A 280 38.27 -24.70 -158.79
C GLN A 280 37.35 -24.39 -157.59
N GLU A 281 36.02 -24.35 -157.75
CA GLU A 281 35.07 -24.05 -156.65
C GLU A 281 34.90 -25.19 -155.62
N GLU A 282 35.15 -26.45 -155.97
CA GLU A 282 35.12 -27.57 -155.01
C GLU A 282 36.16 -27.40 -153.89
N GLY A 283 37.30 -26.75 -154.19
CA GLY A 283 38.35 -26.43 -153.22
C GLY A 283 37.96 -25.33 -152.23
N ASP A 284 37.33 -24.24 -152.71
CA ASP A 284 36.92 -23.13 -151.84
C ASP A 284 35.71 -23.50 -150.96
N ILE A 285 34.78 -24.32 -151.47
CA ILE A 285 33.66 -24.83 -150.67
C ILE A 285 34.18 -25.81 -149.61
N THR A 286 35.10 -26.71 -149.96
CA THR A 286 35.69 -27.63 -148.96
C THR A 286 36.54 -26.88 -147.93
N GLN A 287 37.30 -25.85 -148.33
CA GLN A 287 38.03 -25.00 -147.40
C GLN A 287 37.09 -24.22 -146.47
N ALA A 288 36.00 -23.66 -146.98
CA ALA A 288 34.98 -23.01 -146.14
C ALA A 288 34.34 -23.99 -145.14
N PHE A 289 34.11 -25.25 -145.52
CA PHE A 289 33.66 -26.29 -144.58
C PHE A 289 34.71 -26.59 -143.51
N ILE A 290 36.00 -26.66 -143.86
CA ILE A 290 37.10 -26.87 -142.91
C ILE A 290 37.18 -25.69 -141.93
N ASP A 291 37.14 -24.46 -142.43
CA ASP A 291 37.22 -23.24 -141.62
C ASP A 291 36.02 -23.12 -140.68
N VAL A 292 34.80 -23.37 -141.17
CA VAL A 292 33.58 -23.41 -140.34
C VAL A 292 33.64 -24.53 -139.30
N THR A 293 34.26 -25.67 -139.62
CA THR A 293 34.44 -26.79 -138.66
C THR A 293 35.45 -26.41 -137.59
N ALA A 294 36.60 -25.84 -137.97
CA ALA A 294 37.62 -25.35 -137.04
C ALA A 294 37.08 -24.21 -136.15
N GLU A 295 36.31 -23.28 -136.72
CA GLU A 295 35.62 -22.24 -135.97
C GLU A 295 34.56 -22.84 -135.02
N ASN A 296 33.82 -23.87 -135.44
CA ASN A 296 32.90 -24.60 -134.56
C ASN A 296 33.63 -25.26 -133.40
N ASP A 297 34.77 -25.88 -133.65
CA ASP A 297 35.58 -26.53 -132.61
C ASP A 297 36.16 -25.49 -131.63
N GLN A 298 36.60 -24.34 -132.13
CA GLN A 298 37.07 -23.23 -131.31
C GLN A 298 35.94 -22.59 -130.49
N LEU A 299 34.74 -22.46 -131.07
CA LEU A 299 33.54 -22.05 -130.35
C LEU A 299 33.16 -23.05 -129.26
N ARG A 300 33.23 -24.36 -129.53
CA ARG A 300 33.01 -25.42 -128.52
C ARG A 300 34.01 -25.33 -127.37
N GLN A 301 35.28 -25.06 -127.68
CA GLN A 301 36.32 -24.87 -126.67
C GLN A 301 36.08 -23.62 -125.83
N THR A 302 35.71 -22.50 -126.47
CA THR A 302 35.36 -21.25 -125.76
C THR A 302 34.12 -21.43 -124.88
N ILE A 303 33.11 -22.16 -125.36
CA ILE A 303 31.92 -22.52 -124.57
C ILE A 303 32.34 -23.37 -123.37
N GLN A 304 33.19 -24.39 -123.55
CA GLN A 304 33.69 -25.20 -122.43
C GLN A 304 34.49 -24.38 -121.42
N GLU A 305 35.34 -23.45 -121.86
CA GLU A 305 36.08 -22.55 -120.98
C GLU A 305 35.16 -21.59 -120.24
N MET A 306 34.17 -21.01 -120.92
CA MET A 306 33.13 -20.18 -120.29
C MET A 306 32.30 -20.97 -119.28
N GLU A 307 31.91 -22.20 -119.59
CA GLU A 307 31.18 -23.10 -118.69
C GLU A 307 32.02 -23.45 -117.46
N LYS A 308 33.32 -23.72 -117.65
CA LYS A 308 34.25 -23.96 -116.56
C LYS A 308 34.43 -22.71 -115.69
N CYS A 309 34.65 -21.55 -116.30
CA CYS A 309 34.82 -20.29 -115.58
C CYS A 309 33.54 -19.90 -114.83
N ALA A 310 32.37 -20.09 -115.45
CA ALA A 310 31.08 -19.95 -114.80
C ALA A 310 30.95 -20.91 -113.61
N SER A 311 31.33 -22.18 -113.77
CA SER A 311 31.32 -23.18 -112.70
C SER A 311 32.26 -22.82 -111.54
N ASP A 312 33.49 -22.38 -111.84
CA ASP A 312 34.47 -21.96 -110.83
C ASP A 312 33.99 -20.71 -110.08
N SER A 313 33.43 -19.73 -110.79
CA SER A 313 32.84 -18.53 -110.18
C SER A 313 31.62 -18.87 -109.31
N GLN A 314 30.79 -19.81 -109.75
CA GLN A 314 29.63 -20.31 -109.01
C GLN A 314 30.07 -21.05 -107.74
N ASN A 315 31.13 -21.86 -107.82
CA ASN A 315 31.72 -22.55 -106.66
C ASN A 315 32.31 -21.53 -105.66
N HIS A 316 33.04 -20.52 -106.13
CA HIS A 316 33.61 -19.49 -105.27
C HIS A 316 32.52 -18.63 -104.60
N LEU A 317 31.47 -18.25 -105.34
CA LEU A 317 30.30 -17.58 -104.77
C LEU A 317 29.60 -18.47 -103.73
N SER A 318 29.46 -19.77 -103.99
CA SER A 318 28.89 -20.72 -103.03
C SER A 318 29.75 -20.84 -101.76
N GLN A 319 31.07 -20.80 -101.90
CA GLN A 319 32.01 -20.82 -100.78
C GLN A 319 31.95 -19.52 -99.95
N LEU A 320 31.96 -18.36 -100.59
CA LEU A 320 31.82 -17.06 -99.91
C LEU A 320 30.46 -16.94 -99.22
N GLN A 321 29.38 -17.41 -99.85
CA GLN A 321 28.06 -17.47 -99.23
C GLN A 321 28.08 -18.35 -97.97
N THR A 322 28.76 -19.51 -98.04
CA THR A 322 28.92 -20.41 -96.88
C THR A 322 29.69 -19.74 -95.74
N GLN A 323 30.82 -19.07 -96.03
CA GLN A 323 31.61 -18.34 -95.03
C GLN A 323 30.82 -17.18 -94.41
N LEU A 324 30.05 -16.47 -95.22
CA LEU A 324 29.25 -15.35 -94.75
C LEU A 324 28.09 -15.84 -93.86
N ASP A 325 27.51 -16.99 -94.17
CA ASP A 325 26.54 -17.66 -93.32
C ASP A 325 27.15 -18.23 -92.03
N GLU A 326 28.39 -18.72 -92.05
CA GLU A 326 29.16 -19.09 -90.85
C GLU A 326 29.45 -17.88 -89.96
N MET A 327 30.00 -16.80 -90.51
CA MET A 327 30.24 -15.54 -89.78
C MET A 327 28.96 -14.98 -89.15
N ARG A 328 27.82 -15.04 -89.87
CA ARG A 328 26.51 -14.67 -89.32
C ARG A 328 26.10 -15.58 -88.17
N ARG A 329 26.30 -16.90 -88.29
CA ARG A 329 26.01 -17.87 -87.21
C ARG A 329 26.90 -17.59 -86.00
N ASP A 330 28.18 -17.37 -86.18
CA ASP A 330 29.13 -17.10 -85.09
C ASP A 330 28.84 -15.78 -84.39
N ASN A 331 28.56 -14.71 -85.13
CA ASN A 331 28.16 -13.44 -84.52
C ASN A 331 26.85 -13.58 -83.72
N ARG A 332 25.84 -14.28 -84.26
CA ARG A 332 24.61 -14.60 -83.52
C ARG A 332 24.92 -15.39 -82.25
N ASN A 333 25.80 -16.39 -82.33
CA ASN A 333 26.21 -17.20 -81.18
C ASN A 333 26.97 -16.36 -80.13
N GLN A 334 27.83 -15.42 -80.54
CA GLN A 334 28.52 -14.51 -79.63
C GLN A 334 27.54 -13.57 -78.91
N VAL A 335 26.59 -12.98 -79.65
CA VAL A 335 25.53 -12.13 -79.07
C VAL A 335 24.67 -12.94 -78.09
N LEU A 336 24.29 -14.17 -78.44
CA LEU A 336 23.53 -15.06 -77.55
C LEU A 336 24.32 -15.42 -76.29
N LYS A 337 25.62 -15.73 -76.40
CA LYS A 337 26.49 -15.98 -75.24
C LYS A 337 26.63 -14.76 -74.34
N ALA A 338 26.84 -13.58 -74.91
CA ALA A 338 26.91 -12.32 -74.17
C ALA A 338 25.58 -12.02 -73.46
N ARG A 339 24.44 -12.20 -74.16
CA ARG A 339 23.10 -12.05 -73.59
C ARG A 339 22.86 -13.03 -72.44
N ALA A 340 23.22 -14.30 -72.61
CA ALA A 340 23.10 -15.31 -71.56
C ALA A 340 23.99 -14.98 -70.33
N SER A 341 25.22 -14.51 -70.56
CA SER A 341 26.11 -14.07 -69.48
C SER A 341 25.56 -12.85 -68.72
N MET A 342 25.04 -11.84 -69.43
CA MET A 342 24.39 -10.68 -68.80
C MET A 342 23.12 -11.07 -68.05
N GLN A 343 22.29 -11.94 -68.63
CA GLN A 343 21.08 -12.43 -67.98
C GLN A 343 21.39 -13.25 -66.71
N GLY A 344 22.49 -14.02 -66.72
CA GLY A 344 23.01 -14.68 -65.51
C GLY A 344 23.39 -13.67 -64.42
N LYS A 345 24.14 -12.62 -64.78
CA LYS A 345 24.51 -11.54 -63.84
C LYS A 345 23.31 -10.78 -63.29
N ILE A 346 22.31 -10.49 -64.14
CA ILE A 346 21.06 -9.84 -63.71
C ILE A 346 20.35 -10.72 -62.69
N ARG A 347 20.21 -12.02 -62.96
CA ARG A 347 19.60 -12.97 -62.04
C ARG A 347 20.34 -13.05 -60.70
N ASP A 348 21.67 -13.14 -60.73
CA ASP A 348 22.48 -13.16 -59.50
C ASP A 348 22.32 -11.87 -58.66
N LEU A 349 22.12 -10.71 -59.31
CA LEU A 349 21.86 -9.45 -58.63
C LEU A 349 20.43 -9.37 -58.09
N GLU A 350 19.44 -9.87 -58.84
CA GLU A 350 18.04 -9.99 -58.40
C GLU A 350 17.92 -10.89 -57.17
N ASP A 351 18.63 -12.03 -57.15
CA ASP A 351 18.68 -12.94 -56.01
C ASP A 351 19.34 -12.29 -54.78
N LYS A 352 20.43 -11.53 -54.98
CA LYS A 352 21.08 -10.76 -53.90
C LYS A 352 20.17 -9.67 -53.33
N ILE A 353 19.48 -8.92 -54.18
CA ILE A 353 18.52 -7.89 -53.74
C ILE A 353 17.38 -8.54 -52.98
N SER A 354 16.85 -9.66 -53.47
CA SER A 354 15.78 -10.42 -52.79
C SER A 354 16.23 -10.92 -51.42
N THR A 355 17.46 -11.43 -51.31
CA THR A 355 18.06 -11.88 -50.04
C THR A 355 18.22 -10.71 -49.06
N ILE A 356 18.79 -9.58 -49.50
CA ILE A 356 18.95 -8.38 -48.68
C ILE A 356 17.59 -7.82 -48.23
N ASN A 357 16.58 -7.82 -49.10
CA ASN A 357 15.24 -7.36 -48.74
C ASN A 357 14.58 -8.27 -47.72
N ALA A 358 14.74 -9.59 -47.82
CA ALA A 358 14.25 -10.53 -46.83
C ALA A 358 14.96 -10.35 -45.48
N GLU A 359 16.28 -10.20 -45.47
CA GLU A 359 17.08 -9.90 -44.27
C GLU A 359 16.66 -8.58 -43.61
N ASN A 360 16.48 -7.53 -44.40
CA ASN A 360 16.01 -6.23 -43.91
C ASN A 360 14.60 -6.31 -43.33
N THR A 361 13.70 -7.07 -43.98
CA THR A 361 12.32 -7.28 -43.48
C THR A 361 12.35 -7.99 -42.13
N ASN A 362 13.09 -9.09 -42.01
CA ASN A 362 13.27 -9.82 -40.75
C ASN A 362 13.88 -8.92 -39.65
N LYS A 363 14.85 -8.07 -40.01
CA LYS A 363 15.47 -7.13 -39.06
C LYS A 363 14.49 -6.05 -38.59
N VAL A 364 13.67 -5.52 -39.49
CA VAL A 364 12.62 -4.54 -39.15
C VAL A 364 11.57 -5.19 -38.24
N GLU A 365 11.14 -6.41 -38.53
CA GLU A 365 10.21 -7.17 -37.68
C GLU A 365 10.78 -7.42 -36.28
N TYR A 366 12.04 -7.87 -36.19
CA TYR A 366 12.74 -8.06 -34.92
C TYR A 366 12.85 -6.77 -34.10
N LEU A 367 13.23 -5.66 -34.74
CA LEU A 367 13.34 -4.36 -34.08
C LEU A 367 11.96 -3.86 -33.64
N ASN A 368 10.91 -4.05 -34.43
CA ASN A 368 9.55 -3.67 -34.04
C ASN A 368 9.06 -4.49 -32.84
N ALA A 369 9.31 -5.80 -32.82
CA ALA A 369 8.99 -6.64 -31.66
C ALA A 369 9.76 -6.19 -30.41
N SER A 370 11.06 -5.91 -30.53
CA SER A 370 11.89 -5.41 -29.43
C SER A 370 11.47 -4.02 -28.93
N ILE A 371 11.02 -3.13 -29.83
CA ILE A 371 10.47 -1.83 -29.44
C ILE A 371 9.17 -2.01 -28.67
N GLU A 372 8.30 -2.94 -29.09
CA GLU A 372 7.03 -3.19 -28.42
C GLU A 372 7.21 -3.80 -27.03
N THR A 373 8.16 -4.72 -26.84
CA THR A 373 8.50 -5.23 -25.50
C THR A 373 9.03 -4.12 -24.60
N LEU A 374 9.92 -3.26 -25.11
CA LEU A 374 10.44 -2.13 -24.34
C LEU A 374 9.36 -1.09 -23.99
N ARG A 375 8.36 -0.92 -24.85
CA ARG A 375 7.20 -0.06 -24.56
C ARG A 375 6.35 -0.64 -23.44
N ALA A 376 6.06 -1.93 -23.48
CA ALA A 376 5.31 -2.62 -22.43
C ALA A 376 6.05 -2.56 -21.08
N ASP A 377 7.36 -2.81 -21.06
CA ASP A 377 8.18 -2.69 -19.85
C ASP A 377 8.19 -1.26 -19.30
N ARG A 378 8.31 -0.26 -20.18
CA ARG A 378 8.23 1.16 -19.80
C ARG A 378 6.86 1.52 -19.24
N GLU A 379 5.77 1.01 -19.83
CA GLU A 379 4.42 1.26 -19.34
C GLU A 379 4.22 0.65 -17.95
N TRP A 380 4.61 -0.62 -17.76
CA TRP A 380 4.54 -1.29 -16.48
C TRP A 380 5.34 -0.57 -15.38
N THR A 381 6.57 -0.14 -15.69
CA THR A 381 7.39 0.63 -14.73
C THR A 381 6.77 1.99 -14.37
N LEU A 382 6.07 2.64 -15.31
CA LEU A 382 5.34 3.89 -15.02
C LEU A 382 4.11 3.65 -14.13
N GLU A 383 3.38 2.56 -14.36
CA GLU A 383 2.24 2.16 -13.52
C GLU A 383 2.67 1.83 -12.09
N GLU A 384 3.74 1.05 -11.93
CA GLU A 384 4.27 0.71 -10.61
C GLU A 384 4.80 1.95 -9.88
N ASN A 385 5.52 2.83 -10.57
CA ASN A 385 5.94 4.11 -9.99
C ASN A 385 4.75 4.97 -9.55
N ALA A 386 3.65 5.00 -10.33
CA ALA A 386 2.43 5.71 -9.94
C ALA A 386 1.76 5.07 -8.72
N HIS A 387 1.77 3.75 -8.60
CA HIS A 387 1.29 3.02 -7.43
C HIS A 387 2.14 3.33 -6.18
N LEU A 388 3.47 3.25 -6.28
CA LEU A 388 4.39 3.57 -5.20
C LEU A 388 4.26 5.03 -4.73
N LEU A 389 4.08 5.99 -5.66
CA LEU A 389 3.84 7.39 -5.30
C LEU A 389 2.52 7.58 -4.53
N LYS A 390 1.44 6.88 -4.90
CA LYS A 390 0.19 6.89 -4.15
C LYS A 390 0.37 6.31 -2.74
N LEU A 391 1.12 5.21 -2.63
CA LEU A 391 1.41 4.56 -1.36
C LEU A 391 2.25 5.48 -0.44
N LEU A 392 3.29 6.12 -0.99
CA LEU A 392 4.08 7.14 -0.29
C LEU A 392 3.21 8.32 0.17
N GLY A 393 2.28 8.78 -0.66
CA GLY A 393 1.31 9.81 -0.29
C GLY A 393 0.44 9.39 0.90
N SER A 394 -0.08 8.16 0.89
CA SER A 394 -0.85 7.57 2.00
C SER A 394 -0.05 7.46 3.28
N TYR A 395 1.22 7.00 3.22
CA TYR A 395 2.09 6.94 4.39
C TYR A 395 2.44 8.32 4.95
N LYS A 396 2.68 9.32 4.09
CA LYS A 396 2.89 10.71 4.53
C LYS A 396 1.66 11.27 5.25
N GLN A 397 0.45 11.02 4.73
CA GLN A 397 -0.77 11.45 5.41
C GLN A 397 -0.92 10.79 6.78
N LYS A 398 -0.75 9.46 6.87
CA LYS A 398 -0.80 8.74 8.15
C LYS A 398 0.24 9.24 9.16
N LEU A 399 1.44 9.58 8.67
CA LEU A 399 2.49 10.15 9.51
C LEU A 399 2.08 11.52 10.06
N ASN A 400 1.52 12.39 9.22
CA ASN A 400 1.01 13.70 9.64
C ASN A 400 -0.12 13.57 10.66
N ASP A 401 -1.11 12.70 10.41
CA ASP A 401 -2.20 12.43 11.34
C ASP A 401 -1.67 11.92 12.70
N ALA A 402 -0.65 11.04 12.68
CA ALA A 402 0.00 10.56 13.90
C ALA A 402 0.72 11.68 14.66
N TRP A 403 1.40 12.60 13.97
CA TRP A 403 2.02 13.79 14.57
C TRP A 403 0.97 14.70 15.21
N GLU A 404 -0.13 15.01 14.52
CA GLU A 404 -1.21 15.83 15.09
C GLU A 404 -1.82 15.20 16.35
N THR A 405 -2.02 13.87 16.35
CA THR A 405 -2.53 13.18 17.54
C THR A 405 -1.53 13.15 18.70
N LEU A 406 -0.23 13.10 18.41
CA LEU A 406 0.83 13.18 19.42
C LEU A 406 0.87 14.56 20.06
N ASP A 407 0.83 15.62 19.26
CA ASP A 407 0.81 17.01 19.73
C ASP A 407 -0.44 17.29 20.57
N ALA A 408 -1.61 16.85 20.11
CA ALA A 408 -2.86 16.98 20.88
C ALA A 408 -2.77 16.26 22.24
N ARG A 409 -2.19 15.05 22.28
CA ARG A 409 -1.96 14.32 23.54
C ARG A 409 -0.93 15.01 24.43
N GLN A 410 0.10 15.61 23.86
CA GLN A 410 1.10 16.36 24.62
C GLN A 410 0.48 17.59 25.29
N GLU A 411 -0.38 18.33 24.59
CA GLU A 411 -1.12 19.46 25.15
C GLU A 411 -2.07 19.05 26.28
N VAL A 412 -2.78 17.93 26.12
CA VAL A 412 -3.61 17.37 27.21
C VAL A 412 -2.74 16.97 28.42
N SER A 413 -1.57 16.36 28.19
CA SER A 413 -0.63 15.99 29.25
C SER A 413 -0.09 17.21 30.01
N LYS A 414 0.22 18.31 29.31
CA LYS A 414 0.62 19.58 29.93
C LYS A 414 -0.50 20.14 30.81
N LYS A 415 -1.75 20.16 30.32
CA LYS A 415 -2.91 20.60 31.10
C LYS A 415 -3.14 19.76 32.36
N LEU A 416 -3.03 18.44 32.25
CA LEU A 416 -3.15 17.54 33.41
C LEU A 416 -2.02 17.75 34.42
N ARG A 417 -0.79 17.98 33.97
CA ARG A 417 0.34 18.31 34.85
C ARG A 417 0.13 19.64 35.58
N SER A 418 -0.41 20.65 34.90
CA SER A 418 -0.76 21.93 35.55
C SER A 418 -1.78 21.71 36.66
N LYS A 419 -2.89 21.01 36.36
CA LYS A 419 -3.93 20.69 37.36
C LYS A 419 -3.37 19.92 38.55
N LEU A 420 -2.52 18.92 38.31
CA LEU A 420 -1.89 18.15 39.39
C LEU A 420 -0.97 19.02 40.26
N ASN A 421 -0.28 20.00 39.68
CA ASN A 421 0.51 20.96 40.45
C ASN A 421 -0.39 21.89 41.27
N ASP A 422 -1.51 22.34 40.72
CA ASP A 422 -2.50 23.17 41.43
C ASP A 422 -3.13 22.39 42.61
N ASP A 423 -3.54 21.13 42.37
CA ASP A 423 -4.06 20.23 43.40
C ASP A 423 -3.01 19.96 44.48
N ARG A 424 -1.74 19.78 44.09
CA ARG A 424 -0.64 19.60 45.05
C ARG A 424 -0.43 20.84 45.91
N ALA A 425 -0.50 22.03 45.32
CA ALA A 425 -0.40 23.29 46.07
C ALA A 425 -1.58 23.43 47.05
N LEU A 426 -2.80 23.08 46.63
CA LEU A 426 -3.98 23.07 47.49
C LEU A 426 -3.84 22.09 48.66
N ILE A 427 -3.32 20.87 48.42
CA ILE A 427 -3.10 19.88 49.49
C ILE A 427 -2.08 20.39 50.52
N VAL A 428 -1.00 21.06 50.07
CA VAL A 428 -0.02 21.67 50.99
C VAL A 428 -0.68 22.74 51.84
N GLN A 429 -1.46 23.65 51.23
CA GLN A 429 -2.18 24.68 51.98
C GLN A 429 -3.15 24.08 53.02
N LEU A 430 -3.92 23.05 52.64
CA LEU A 430 -4.83 22.37 53.58
C LEU A 430 -4.09 21.65 54.72
N ALA A 431 -2.86 21.16 54.47
CA ALA A 431 -2.03 20.57 55.51
C ALA A 431 -1.53 21.64 56.50
N ASP A 432 -1.13 22.81 56.01
CA ASP A 432 -0.75 23.96 56.84
C ASP A 432 -1.94 24.45 57.68
N ASP A 433 -3.14 24.58 57.08
CA ASP A 433 -4.37 24.96 57.79
C ASP A 433 -4.73 23.94 58.90
N LEU A 434 -4.54 22.63 58.64
CA LEU A 434 -4.76 21.58 59.63
C LEU A 434 -3.74 21.63 60.78
N GLU A 435 -2.49 21.97 60.48
CA GLU A 435 -1.45 22.15 61.49
C GLU A 435 -1.78 23.35 62.39
N GLU A 436 -2.19 24.49 61.81
CA GLU A 436 -2.62 25.67 62.56
C GLU A 436 -3.84 25.37 63.45
N ALA A 437 -4.83 24.64 62.91
CA ALA A 437 -5.99 24.21 63.68
C ALA A 437 -5.62 23.28 64.85
N GLN A 438 -4.67 22.36 64.64
CA GLN A 438 -4.18 21.46 65.68
C GLN A 438 -3.42 22.23 66.78
N GLN A 439 -2.58 23.20 66.40
CA GLN A 439 -1.88 24.07 67.35
C GLN A 439 -2.90 24.87 68.19
N THR A 440 -3.91 25.44 67.56
CA THR A 440 -4.99 26.17 68.25
C THR A 440 -5.75 25.27 69.22
N ALA A 441 -6.08 24.04 68.81
CA ALA A 441 -6.74 23.06 69.67
C ALA A 441 -5.88 22.68 70.89
N ASN A 442 -4.57 22.53 70.71
CA ASN A 442 -3.64 22.25 71.82
C ASN A 442 -3.59 23.41 72.82
N ILE A 443 -3.51 24.66 72.34
CA ILE A 443 -3.53 25.86 73.21
C ILE A 443 -4.84 25.91 74.03
N LEU A 444 -5.98 25.67 73.39
CA LEU A 444 -7.28 25.64 74.08
C LEU A 444 -7.35 24.51 75.12
N LEU A 445 -6.72 23.37 74.85
CA LEU A 445 -6.64 22.25 75.78
C LEU A 445 -5.77 22.61 77.00
N GLU A 446 -4.63 23.25 76.81
CA GLU A 446 -3.79 23.76 77.90
C GLU A 446 -4.52 24.80 78.74
N GLN A 447 -5.20 25.75 78.11
CA GLN A 447 -6.04 26.74 78.81
C GLN A 447 -7.13 26.05 79.63
N LYS A 448 -7.80 25.03 79.07
CA LYS A 448 -8.80 24.24 79.79
C LYS A 448 -8.20 23.55 81.02
N ILE A 449 -7.01 22.96 80.91
CA ILE A 449 -6.32 22.33 82.05
C ILE A 449 -6.02 23.37 83.12
N SER A 450 -5.45 24.52 82.76
CA SER A 450 -5.17 25.60 83.72
C SER A 450 -6.42 26.07 84.46
N VAL A 451 -7.56 26.20 83.76
CA VAL A 451 -8.84 26.58 84.39
C VAL A 451 -9.36 25.48 85.31
N LEU A 452 -9.17 24.20 84.96
CA LEU A 452 -9.54 23.09 85.83
C LEU A 452 -8.70 23.08 87.11
N ASP A 453 -7.39 23.31 87.01
CA ASP A 453 -6.50 23.45 88.17
C ASP A 453 -6.92 24.64 89.07
N ASP A 454 -7.31 25.78 88.47
CA ASP A 454 -7.87 26.92 89.21
C ASP A 454 -9.16 26.57 89.94
N VAL A 455 -10.06 25.81 89.30
CA VAL A 455 -11.30 25.34 89.90
C VAL A 455 -11.01 24.39 91.07
N GLU A 456 -10.04 23.51 90.95
CA GLU A 456 -9.62 22.61 92.04
C GLU A 456 -9.06 23.39 93.23
N ARG A 457 -8.16 24.35 92.99
CA ARG A 457 -7.64 25.25 94.04
C ARG A 457 -8.75 26.03 94.76
N LEU A 458 -9.73 26.51 94.00
CA LEU A 458 -10.88 27.22 94.57
C LEU A 458 -11.78 26.30 95.41
N LYS A 459 -11.93 25.02 95.02
CA LYS A 459 -12.66 24.03 95.83
C LYS A 459 -11.97 23.78 97.16
N GLU A 460 -10.65 23.57 97.15
CA GLU A 460 -9.88 23.38 98.40
C GLU A 460 -10.00 24.60 99.33
N ALA A 461 -9.93 25.81 98.77
CA ALA A 461 -10.11 27.05 99.53
C ALA A 461 -11.53 27.16 100.13
N LEU A 462 -12.56 26.71 99.41
CA LEU A 462 -13.94 26.69 99.89
C LEU A 462 -14.09 25.71 101.07
N GLU A 463 -13.54 24.49 100.94
CA GLU A 463 -13.56 23.49 102.02
C GLU A 463 -12.84 24.00 103.28
N ALA A 464 -11.72 24.71 103.12
CA ALA A 464 -11.02 25.34 104.23
C ALA A 464 -11.85 26.46 104.89
N GLN A 465 -12.59 27.25 104.10
CA GLN A 465 -13.53 28.23 104.64
C GLN A 465 -14.67 27.57 105.40
N ASP A 466 -15.23 26.48 104.91
CA ASP A 466 -16.30 25.73 105.59
C ASP A 466 -15.81 25.20 106.95
N GLN A 467 -14.59 24.65 107.03
CA GLN A 467 -13.98 24.23 108.29
C GLN A 467 -13.78 25.39 109.28
N TYR A 468 -13.39 26.56 108.77
CA TYR A 468 -13.24 27.76 109.60
C TYR A 468 -14.58 28.26 110.13
N ILE A 469 -15.63 28.23 109.31
CA ILE A 469 -17.00 28.56 109.72
C ILE A 469 -17.45 27.62 110.84
N GLU A 470 -17.24 26.30 110.70
CA GLU A 470 -17.61 25.31 111.71
C GLU A 470 -16.91 25.59 113.06
N LEU A 471 -15.65 26.02 113.04
CA LEU A 471 -14.91 26.41 114.25
C LEU A 471 -15.50 27.67 114.90
N LEU A 472 -15.84 28.69 114.10
CA LEU A 472 -16.49 29.90 114.58
C LEU A 472 -17.89 29.62 115.17
N GLU A 473 -18.63 28.69 114.58
CA GLU A 473 -19.93 28.25 115.12
C GLU A 473 -19.77 27.58 116.48
N LYS A 474 -18.76 26.72 116.65
CA LYS A 474 -18.42 26.11 117.95
C LYS A 474 -18.04 27.14 119.00
N ASP A 475 -17.18 28.10 118.63
CA ASP A 475 -16.81 29.20 119.52
C ASP A 475 -18.04 30.03 119.92
N THR A 476 -18.93 30.31 118.96
CA THR A 476 -20.19 31.03 119.21
C THR A 476 -21.07 30.27 120.21
N MET A 477 -21.23 28.95 120.05
CA MET A 477 -21.97 28.12 121.01
C MET A 477 -21.37 28.18 122.42
N ILE A 478 -20.04 28.13 122.54
CA ILE A 478 -19.34 28.25 123.84
C ILE A 478 -19.61 29.62 124.46
N TYR A 479 -19.53 30.70 123.68
CA TYR A 479 -19.85 32.04 124.16
C TYR A 479 -21.31 32.15 124.61
N GLU A 480 -22.25 31.57 123.87
CA GLU A 480 -23.66 31.52 124.24
C GLU A 480 -23.89 30.75 125.56
N GLU A 481 -23.22 29.62 125.75
CA GLU A 481 -23.25 28.85 127.00
C GLU A 481 -22.69 29.66 128.17
N HIS A 482 -21.52 30.29 127.99
CA HIS A 482 -20.92 31.17 129.01
C HIS A 482 -21.84 32.33 129.38
N VAL A 483 -22.48 32.98 128.39
CA VAL A 483 -23.48 34.02 128.64
C VAL A 483 -24.68 33.45 129.40
N GLY A 484 -25.12 32.24 129.07
CA GLY A 484 -26.15 31.49 129.81
C GLY A 484 -25.78 31.30 131.29
N LEU A 485 -24.59 30.75 131.57
CA LEU A 485 -24.09 30.55 132.93
C LEU A 485 -23.95 31.85 133.72
N LEU A 486 -23.48 32.92 133.09
CA LEU A 486 -23.40 34.25 133.72
C LEU A 486 -24.79 34.77 134.06
N ARG A 487 -25.77 34.63 133.15
CA ARG A 487 -27.16 35.01 133.39
C ARG A 487 -27.77 34.24 134.55
N ASP A 488 -27.52 32.93 134.62
CA ASP A 488 -28.01 32.07 135.71
C ASP A 488 -27.34 32.40 137.04
N SER A 489 -26.02 32.65 137.03
CA SER A 489 -25.25 33.10 138.21
C SER A 489 -25.73 34.45 138.73
N LEU A 490 -26.00 35.41 137.83
CA LEU A 490 -26.62 36.69 138.16
C LEU A 490 -28.04 36.52 138.71
N GLY A 491 -28.83 35.60 138.14
CA GLY A 491 -30.16 35.24 138.60
C GLY A 491 -30.14 34.65 140.02
N ALA A 492 -29.27 33.67 140.26
CA ALA A 492 -29.04 33.03 141.56
C ALA A 492 -28.53 34.04 142.59
N SER A 493 -27.55 34.87 142.22
CA SER A 493 -27.04 35.95 143.08
C SER A 493 -28.15 36.94 143.45
N LYS A 494 -29.06 37.30 142.53
CA LYS A 494 -30.23 38.12 142.86
C LYS A 494 -31.18 37.41 143.83
N ALA A 495 -31.41 36.10 143.68
CA ALA A 495 -32.23 35.31 144.58
C ALA A 495 -31.61 35.17 145.98
N GLU A 496 -30.32 34.88 146.04
CA GLU A 496 -29.54 34.75 147.28
C GLU A 496 -29.43 36.10 148.01
N ARG A 497 -29.22 37.19 147.27
CA ARG A 497 -29.28 38.57 147.81
C ARG A 497 -30.65 38.89 148.39
N LYS A 498 -31.75 38.51 147.72
CA LYS A 498 -33.11 38.64 148.27
C LYS A 498 -33.26 37.83 149.57
N ALA A 499 -32.74 36.59 149.62
CA ALA A 499 -32.78 35.76 150.83
C ALA A 499 -31.97 36.37 151.99
N LEU A 500 -30.77 36.91 151.71
CA LEU A 500 -29.92 37.59 152.69
C LEU A 500 -30.61 38.85 153.27
N ILE A 501 -31.22 39.67 152.42
CA ILE A 501 -32.00 40.84 152.86
C ILE A 501 -33.14 40.38 153.77
N LYS A 502 -33.85 39.30 153.41
CA LYS A 502 -34.92 38.73 154.23
C LYS A 502 -34.38 38.23 155.59
N SER A 503 -33.25 37.54 155.60
CA SER A 503 -32.57 37.07 156.82
C SER A 503 -32.15 38.23 157.73
N LYS A 504 -31.49 39.26 157.19
CA LYS A 504 -31.13 40.47 157.96
C LYS A 504 -32.36 41.19 158.51
N ALA A 505 -33.46 41.24 157.76
CA ALA A 505 -34.72 41.79 158.26
C ALA A 505 -35.28 40.97 159.43
N TYR A 506 -35.18 39.63 159.37
CA TYR A 506 -35.53 38.77 160.51
C TYR A 506 -34.60 38.96 161.71
N GLU A 507 -33.28 39.07 161.51
CA GLU A 507 -32.31 39.31 162.58
C GLU A 507 -32.56 40.67 163.26
N ALA A 508 -32.81 41.72 162.47
CA ALA A 508 -33.18 43.03 162.99
C ALA A 508 -34.48 42.95 163.80
N LYS A 509 -35.46 42.16 163.34
CA LYS A 509 -36.71 41.91 164.07
C LYS A 509 -36.48 41.14 165.38
N LEU A 510 -35.56 40.18 165.39
CA LEU A 510 -35.13 39.45 166.60
C LEU A 510 -34.43 40.37 167.60
N LYS A 511 -33.47 41.19 167.17
CA LYS A 511 -32.82 42.18 168.03
C LYS A 511 -33.81 43.20 168.60
N ALA A 512 -34.78 43.64 167.80
CA ALA A 512 -35.84 44.52 168.28
C ALA A 512 -36.68 43.83 169.38
N LEU A 513 -37.03 42.55 169.20
CA LEU A 513 -37.72 41.75 170.22
C LEU A 513 -36.87 41.51 171.47
N GLU A 514 -35.56 41.32 171.33
CA GLU A 514 -34.63 41.21 172.46
C GLU A 514 -34.56 42.52 173.25
N GLN A 515 -34.46 43.67 172.57
CA GLN A 515 -34.52 44.99 173.21
C GLN A 515 -35.87 45.22 173.91
N GLU A 516 -36.97 44.79 173.32
CA GLU A 516 -38.30 44.85 173.93
C GLU A 516 -38.40 43.95 175.17
N LYS A 517 -37.85 42.73 175.10
CA LYS A 517 -37.72 41.82 176.25
C LYS A 517 -36.83 42.41 177.35
N GLU A 518 -35.75 43.08 177.00
CA GLU A 518 -34.86 43.73 177.96
C GLU A 518 -35.51 44.96 178.59
N GLN A 519 -36.29 45.74 177.84
CA GLN A 519 -37.17 46.76 178.41
C GLN A 519 -38.22 46.16 179.36
N MET A 520 -38.83 45.02 179.00
CA MET A 520 -39.75 44.31 179.91
C MET A 520 -39.04 43.83 181.18
N ASN A 521 -37.80 43.33 181.08
CA ASN A 521 -37.00 42.95 182.24
C ASN A 521 -36.60 44.16 183.12
N ARG A 522 -36.32 45.31 182.51
CA ARG A 522 -36.13 46.56 183.27
C ARG A 522 -37.43 47.00 183.96
N ARG A 523 -38.59 46.80 183.33
CA ARG A 523 -39.91 47.05 183.94
C ARG A 523 -40.25 46.02 185.04
N SER A 524 -39.80 44.76 184.95
CA SER A 524 -40.03 43.74 185.97
C SER A 524 -39.10 43.87 187.16
N ASN A 525 -37.83 44.24 186.98
CA ASN A 525 -36.96 44.63 188.10
C ASN A 525 -37.40 45.96 188.74
N GLY A 526 -38.15 46.80 188.02
CA GLY A 526 -38.87 47.94 188.58
C GLY A 526 -40.05 47.55 189.49
N LYS A 527 -40.56 46.31 189.40
CA LYS A 527 -41.58 45.79 190.34
C LYS A 527 -41.00 45.31 191.67
N SER A 528 -39.67 45.28 191.83
CA SER A 528 -39.03 45.07 193.13
C SER A 528 -38.98 46.32 194.02
N ASN A 529 -39.43 47.49 193.56
CA ASN A 529 -39.39 48.73 194.37
C ASN A 529 -40.74 49.46 194.50
N PHE A 530 -41.86 48.77 194.29
CA PHE A 530 -43.21 49.30 194.60
C PHE A 530 -43.97 48.44 195.61
N LEU A 531 -43.25 47.85 196.56
CA LEU A 531 -43.77 47.30 197.82
C LEU A 531 -42.91 47.82 198.97
N TYR A 532 -42.85 49.15 199.08
CA TYR A 532 -42.63 49.88 200.32
C TYR A 532 -43.78 50.89 200.42
N TYR A 533 -44.93 50.41 200.89
CA TYR A 533 -45.87 51.09 201.77
C TYR A 533 -46.86 50.07 202.32
#